data_AF-A0A7V4M4N5-F1
#
_entry.id   AF-A0A7V4M4N5-F1
#
_cell.length_a   1.000
_cell.length_b   1.000
_cell.length_c   1.000
_cell.angle_alpha   90.00
_cell.angle_beta   90.00
_cell.angle_gamma   90.00
#
_symmetry.space_group_name_H-M   'P 1'
#
loop_
_entity.id
_entity.type
_entity.pdbx_description
1 polymer ?
#
loop_
_entity_poly.entity_id
_entity_poly.type
_entity_poly.pdbx_seq_one_letter_code
_entity_poly.pdbx_strand_id
1 'polypeptide(L)'
;MGRAEGVGEGKGGLKGAIMVPRCHVPWQQMVIDASGTVNPCCYWSAYGNLNPACGNLNETPLLEIWNGPVYQNLRRNMARGDLAAAGCAGCLALRQGNVMGLQFDPQADAEVPPASPYARNLHLLREEIARGDAVLQAKPTVVSLTASYACNFRCIHCYQDAARGLRLRRESAVEEVLALIPFLDQIIPGGGEPLLHPLWRRFLTRAEISSNPYLQLSTTTNASLVADDVLAGLARFKRLALNVSLDGGAKAVFETVRVNGRWEQVVANIDRMIALVRRKGPPSFVSVTMSVMKANVRDIPNLVEFAMRRGIPFGLSPVISMPVDQSLTCFNDPAAETAGWPEAIAEGRERYERLSGELLGVLPPPHTHFDVLQQTIPWEILQRPHFRVEGAVPPRMVRNCWKQFGREVLVGFFPVVDRQVQQCRYYAPLDGERYRVSLPEGEFALGFFPRNLYASPLPSYRIRVVQAGGLGRLETIRLPLPGASAVKSVTAAIGRLLPDASKRALKRILVRP
;
A
#
# COMPACT_ATOMS: atom_id res chain seq x y z
N MET A 1 -11.00 -30.71 -18.97
CA MET A 1 -12.34 -30.58 -19.58
C MET A 1 -13.31 -31.44 -18.77
N GLY A 2 -14.28 -30.80 -18.14
CA GLY A 2 -15.37 -31.40 -17.37
C GLY A 2 -16.32 -30.27 -17.00
N ARG A 3 -17.45 -30.18 -17.71
CA ARG A 3 -18.39 -29.05 -17.71
C ARG A 3 -19.13 -28.96 -16.38
N ALA A 4 -19.24 -27.76 -15.83
CA ALA A 4 -20.23 -27.44 -14.80
C ALA A 4 -21.59 -27.28 -15.49
N GLU A 5 -22.52 -28.17 -15.19
CA GLU A 5 -23.92 -28.06 -15.60
C GLU A 5 -24.68 -27.12 -14.67
N GLY A 6 -25.56 -26.31 -15.26
CA GLY A 6 -26.35 -25.29 -14.59
C GLY A 6 -27.43 -25.88 -13.69
N VAL A 7 -27.71 -25.18 -12.59
CA VAL A 7 -28.90 -25.41 -11.76
C VAL A 7 -29.66 -24.08 -11.66
N GLY A 8 -30.94 -24.15 -12.03
CA GLY A 8 -31.78 -23.04 -12.41
C GLY A 8 -32.29 -22.13 -11.29
N GLU A 9 -32.94 -21.05 -11.77
CA GLU A 9 -33.58 -20.01 -10.99
C GLU A 9 -34.80 -20.55 -10.22
N GLY A 10 -34.64 -20.72 -8.91
CA GLY A 10 -35.74 -20.91 -7.97
C GLY A 10 -35.99 -19.63 -7.16
N LYS A 11 -37.06 -18.90 -7.45
CA LYS A 11 -37.59 -17.84 -6.58
C LYS A 11 -38.26 -18.49 -5.36
N GLY A 12 -37.61 -18.42 -4.21
CA GLY A 12 -38.17 -18.85 -2.92
C GLY A 12 -37.34 -18.29 -1.75
N GLY A 13 -37.97 -17.52 -0.87
CA GLY A 13 -37.29 -16.80 0.22
C GLY A 13 -36.67 -17.73 1.27
N LEU A 14 -35.37 -17.55 1.53
CA LEU A 14 -34.67 -18.13 2.67
C LEU A 14 -34.24 -17.00 3.62
N LYS A 15 -34.85 -16.97 4.81
CA LYS A 15 -34.35 -16.18 5.94
C LYS A 15 -33.03 -16.81 6.42
N GLY A 16 -31.93 -16.09 6.23
CA GLY A 16 -30.75 -16.11 7.11
C GLY A 16 -29.88 -17.38 7.12
N ALA A 17 -29.47 -17.90 5.96
CA ALA A 17 -28.37 -18.87 5.93
C ALA A 17 -27.03 -18.15 6.21
N ILE A 18 -26.26 -18.63 7.20
CA ILE A 18 -24.87 -18.19 7.42
C ILE A 18 -24.05 -18.69 6.23
N MET A 19 -23.44 -17.75 5.50
CA MET A 19 -22.58 -18.08 4.36
C MET A 19 -21.13 -18.14 4.85
N VAL A 20 -20.39 -19.19 4.46
CA VAL A 20 -18.94 -19.23 4.73
C VAL A 20 -18.29 -18.06 4.00
N PRO A 21 -17.71 -17.07 4.71
CA PRO A 21 -17.25 -15.86 4.06
C PRO A 21 -16.06 -16.12 3.15
N ARG A 22 -16.00 -15.44 2.00
CA ARG A 22 -14.80 -15.45 1.13
C ARG A 22 -13.58 -14.76 1.78
N CYS A 23 -13.77 -14.08 2.91
CA CYS A 23 -12.75 -13.34 3.64
C CYS A 23 -12.88 -13.60 5.14
N HIS A 24 -11.88 -14.25 5.73
CA HIS A 24 -11.78 -14.52 7.16
C HIS A 24 -10.94 -13.49 7.92
N VAL A 25 -10.32 -12.54 7.21
CA VAL A 25 -9.47 -11.48 7.77
C VAL A 25 -10.12 -10.74 8.94
N PRO A 26 -11.43 -10.40 8.94
CA PRO A 26 -12.06 -9.74 10.09
C PRO A 26 -12.00 -10.50 11.41
N TRP A 27 -11.88 -11.83 11.36
CA TRP A 27 -11.78 -12.71 12.53
C TRP A 27 -10.33 -13.04 12.90
N GLN A 28 -9.37 -12.75 12.03
CA GLN A 28 -7.99 -13.20 12.20
C GLN A 28 -7.00 -12.05 12.44
N GLN A 29 -7.17 -10.91 11.79
CA GLN A 29 -6.08 -9.97 11.58
C GLN A 29 -6.29 -8.60 12.24
N MET A 30 -5.19 -8.02 12.74
CA MET A 30 -5.09 -6.60 13.09
C MET A 30 -3.89 -5.96 12.38
N VAL A 31 -4.08 -4.76 11.82
CA VAL A 31 -3.02 -3.91 11.25
C VAL A 31 -2.95 -2.62 12.05
N ILE A 32 -1.82 -2.40 12.71
CA ILE A 32 -1.59 -1.29 13.63
C ILE A 32 -0.49 -0.41 13.07
N ASP A 33 -0.78 0.88 12.88
CA ASP A 33 0.16 1.85 12.34
C ASP A 33 0.89 2.68 13.43
N ALA A 34 1.90 3.46 13.04
CA ALA A 34 2.70 4.25 14.00
C ALA A 34 1.90 5.38 14.67
N SER A 35 0.71 5.72 14.17
CA SER A 35 -0.21 6.65 14.84
C SER A 35 -1.08 5.97 15.89
N GLY A 36 -0.94 4.65 16.05
CA GLY A 36 -1.78 3.77 16.86
C GLY A 36 -3.09 3.37 16.19
N THR A 37 -3.37 3.85 14.97
CA THR A 37 -4.60 3.49 14.25
C THR A 37 -4.62 1.99 14.00
N VAL A 38 -5.75 1.36 14.34
CA VAL A 38 -5.99 -0.07 14.13
C VAL A 38 -6.99 -0.25 13.01
N ASN A 39 -6.63 -1.08 12.03
CA ASN A 39 -7.47 -1.50 10.91
C ASN A 39 -7.53 -3.03 10.86
N PRO A 40 -8.57 -3.64 10.25
CA PRO A 40 -8.69 -5.09 10.13
C PRO A 40 -7.80 -5.64 9.00
N CYS A 41 -7.49 -4.84 7.99
CA CYS A 41 -6.68 -5.23 6.85
C CYS A 41 -6.05 -4.01 6.14
N CYS A 42 -5.10 -4.27 5.25
CA CYS A 42 -4.43 -3.21 4.47
C CYS A 42 -5.34 -2.53 3.43
N TYR A 43 -6.43 -3.17 3.00
CA TYR A 43 -7.39 -2.61 2.04
C TYR A 43 -8.45 -1.71 2.68
N TRP A 44 -8.55 -1.70 4.02
CA TRP A 44 -9.64 -1.07 4.76
C TRP A 44 -9.75 0.44 4.52
N SER A 45 -8.61 1.12 4.47
CA SER A 45 -8.52 2.57 4.22
C SER A 45 -7.51 2.86 3.10
N ALA A 46 -7.50 2.02 2.06
CA ALA A 46 -6.59 2.12 0.92
C ALA A 46 -7.33 1.79 -0.39
N TYR A 47 -6.68 2.08 -1.53
CA TYR A 47 -7.20 1.76 -2.87
C TYR A 47 -8.62 2.29 -3.14
N GLY A 48 -8.93 3.48 -2.63
CA GLY A 48 -10.25 4.12 -2.77
C GLY A 48 -11.25 3.82 -1.66
N ASN A 49 -10.93 2.92 -0.73
CA ASN A 49 -11.74 2.71 0.48
C ASN A 49 -11.40 3.76 1.55
N LEU A 50 -12.43 4.31 2.20
CA LEU A 50 -12.33 5.32 3.25
C LEU A 50 -13.10 4.90 4.51
N ASN A 51 -12.94 3.64 4.91
CA ASN A 51 -13.62 3.15 6.10
C ASN A 51 -13.02 3.75 7.38
N PRO A 52 -13.84 3.93 8.44
CA PRO A 52 -13.37 4.42 9.73
C PRO A 52 -12.44 3.41 10.41
N ALA A 53 -11.41 3.89 11.10
CA ALA A 53 -10.52 3.04 11.89
C ALA A 53 -11.30 2.21 12.91
N CYS A 54 -10.82 0.99 13.22
CA CYS A 54 -11.42 0.14 14.25
C CYS A 54 -11.17 0.66 15.67
N GLY A 55 -10.11 1.42 15.87
CA GLY A 55 -9.75 2.03 17.14
C GLY A 55 -8.35 2.65 17.09
N ASN A 56 -7.88 3.16 18.23
CA ASN A 56 -6.52 3.66 18.37
C ASN A 56 -5.83 3.03 19.59
N LEU A 57 -4.74 2.32 19.35
CA LEU A 57 -3.95 1.63 20.37
C LEU A 57 -3.16 2.58 21.28
N ASN A 58 -3.16 3.90 21.02
CA ASN A 58 -2.68 4.85 22.04
C ASN A 58 -3.75 5.18 23.09
N GLU A 59 -5.01 4.84 22.82
CA GLU A 59 -6.17 5.33 23.57
C GLU A 59 -6.96 4.17 24.21
N THR A 60 -7.07 3.01 23.53
CA THR A 60 -7.91 1.87 23.97
C THR A 60 -7.10 0.58 24.04
N PRO A 61 -7.29 -0.29 25.05
CA PRO A 61 -6.65 -1.61 25.12
C PRO A 61 -6.87 -2.47 23.86
N LEU A 62 -5.87 -3.25 23.47
CA LEU A 62 -5.86 -4.00 22.21
C LEU A 62 -7.09 -4.90 22.04
N LEU A 63 -7.42 -5.68 23.08
CA LEU A 63 -8.53 -6.65 23.01
C LEU A 63 -9.91 -6.00 23.11
N GLU A 64 -10.00 -4.79 23.67
CA GLU A 64 -11.22 -3.98 23.60
C GLU A 64 -11.45 -3.50 22.16
N ILE A 65 -10.40 -3.06 21.46
CA ILE A 65 -10.49 -2.72 20.03
C ILE A 65 -10.88 -3.96 19.23
N TRP A 66 -10.28 -5.13 19.50
CA TRP A 66 -10.55 -6.39 18.80
C TRP A 66 -12.02 -6.81 18.81
N ASN A 67 -12.73 -6.55 19.91
CA ASN A 67 -14.16 -6.77 20.04
C ASN A 67 -14.96 -5.45 20.03
N GLY A 68 -14.37 -4.39 19.48
CA GLY A 68 -15.00 -3.08 19.38
C GLY A 68 -16.12 -3.06 18.32
N PRO A 69 -16.95 -2.01 18.32
CA PRO A 69 -18.15 -1.93 17.48
C PRO A 69 -17.85 -2.04 15.98
N VAL A 70 -16.71 -1.51 15.51
CA VAL A 70 -16.32 -1.57 14.10
C VAL A 70 -16.01 -3.01 13.66
N TYR A 71 -15.24 -3.77 14.46
CA TYR A 71 -14.98 -5.19 14.18
C TYR A 71 -16.26 -6.02 14.23
N GLN A 72 -17.11 -5.79 15.25
CA GLN A 72 -18.38 -6.51 15.35
C GLN A 72 -19.29 -6.24 14.15
N ASN A 73 -19.39 -4.99 13.69
CA ASN A 73 -20.15 -4.64 12.49
C ASN A 73 -19.59 -5.34 11.25
N LEU A 74 -18.26 -5.29 11.07
CA LEU A 74 -17.58 -5.93 9.97
C LEU A 74 -17.84 -7.44 9.93
N ARG A 75 -17.61 -8.16 11.04
CA ARG A 75 -17.83 -9.61 11.14
C ARG A 75 -19.29 -10.00 10.89
N ARG A 76 -20.24 -9.28 11.51
CA ARG A 76 -21.68 -9.55 11.35
C ARG A 76 -22.14 -9.44 9.89
N ASN A 77 -21.72 -8.39 9.20
CA ASN A 77 -22.12 -8.18 7.80
C ASN A 77 -21.35 -9.10 6.85
N MET A 78 -20.08 -9.39 7.14
CA MET A 78 -19.29 -10.35 6.38
C MET A 78 -19.87 -11.77 6.46
N ALA A 79 -20.33 -12.21 7.65
CA ALA A 79 -21.00 -13.50 7.83
C ALA A 79 -22.34 -13.63 7.09
N ARG A 80 -22.99 -12.50 6.81
CA ARG A 80 -24.23 -12.41 6.03
C ARG A 80 -23.97 -12.29 4.52
N GLY A 81 -22.72 -12.18 4.10
CA GLY A 81 -22.35 -11.90 2.71
C GLY A 81 -22.61 -10.46 2.26
N ASP A 82 -22.97 -9.54 3.17
CA ASP A 82 -23.23 -8.14 2.86
C ASP A 82 -21.93 -7.33 2.85
N LEU A 83 -21.24 -7.36 1.71
CA LEU A 83 -19.98 -6.63 1.52
C LEU A 83 -20.17 -5.10 1.58
N ALA A 84 -21.35 -4.58 1.24
CA ALA A 84 -21.62 -3.15 1.28
C ALA A 84 -21.70 -2.66 2.73
N ALA A 85 -22.52 -3.31 3.56
CA ALA A 85 -22.63 -2.98 4.98
C ALA A 85 -21.35 -3.31 5.78
N ALA A 86 -20.55 -4.26 5.29
CA ALA A 86 -19.23 -4.56 5.82
C ALA A 86 -18.16 -3.50 5.49
N GLY A 87 -18.44 -2.50 4.63
CA GLY A 87 -17.42 -1.56 4.13
C GLY A 87 -16.40 -2.20 3.18
N CYS A 88 -16.72 -3.37 2.62
CA CYS A 88 -15.82 -4.19 1.81
C CYS A 88 -16.20 -4.26 0.31
N ALA A 89 -17.27 -3.59 -0.12
CA ALA A 89 -17.72 -3.61 -1.51
C ALA A 89 -16.65 -3.07 -2.50
N GLY A 90 -15.83 -2.12 -2.07
CA GLY A 90 -14.72 -1.57 -2.85
C GLY A 90 -13.39 -2.32 -2.70
N CYS A 91 -13.35 -3.45 -1.99
CA CYS A 91 -12.11 -4.17 -1.72
C CYS A 91 -11.47 -4.69 -3.02
N LEU A 92 -10.27 -4.18 -3.35
CA LEU A 92 -9.53 -4.57 -4.55
C LEU A 92 -9.28 -6.08 -4.62
N ALA A 93 -8.88 -6.70 -3.51
CA ALA A 93 -8.62 -8.14 -3.47
C ALA A 93 -9.87 -8.97 -3.79
N LEU A 94 -11.02 -8.64 -3.20
CA LEU A 94 -12.26 -9.38 -3.45
C LEU A 94 -12.78 -9.17 -4.87
N ARG A 95 -12.64 -7.95 -5.41
CA ARG A 95 -12.97 -7.64 -6.81
C ARG A 95 -12.12 -8.39 -7.82
N GLN A 96 -10.87 -8.70 -7.46
CA GLN A 96 -9.96 -9.54 -8.25
C GLN A 96 -10.25 -11.04 -8.12
N GLY A 97 -11.29 -11.42 -7.37
CA GLY A 97 -11.67 -12.83 -7.19
C GLY A 97 -10.93 -13.54 -6.07
N ASN A 98 -9.99 -12.89 -5.37
CA ASN A 98 -9.19 -13.53 -4.33
C ASN A 98 -10.08 -14.06 -3.19
N VAL A 99 -9.70 -15.23 -2.67
CA VAL A 99 -10.27 -15.81 -1.45
C VAL A 99 -9.29 -15.56 -0.32
N MET A 100 -9.66 -14.72 0.62
CA MET A 100 -8.84 -14.40 1.79
C MET A 100 -9.22 -15.35 2.93
N GLY A 101 -8.89 -16.64 2.72
CA GLY A 101 -9.19 -17.72 3.66
C GLY A 101 -8.46 -17.58 5.00
N LEU A 102 -8.77 -18.47 5.93
CA LEU A 102 -8.12 -18.51 7.24
C LEU A 102 -6.68 -18.97 7.04
N GLN A 103 -5.71 -18.18 7.49
CA GLN A 103 -4.30 -18.55 7.49
C GLN A 103 -3.97 -19.32 8.78
N PHE A 104 -3.25 -20.43 8.69
CA PHE A 104 -2.88 -21.21 9.86
C PHE A 104 -1.70 -22.15 9.61
N ASP A 105 -1.09 -22.65 10.68
CA ASP A 105 -0.14 -23.76 10.62
C ASP A 105 -0.84 -25.13 10.64
N PRO A 106 -0.63 -25.98 9.61
CA PRO A 106 -1.27 -27.30 9.56
C PRO A 106 -0.91 -28.23 10.71
N GLN A 107 0.28 -28.11 11.30
CA GLN A 107 0.67 -28.96 12.43
C GLN A 107 0.00 -28.51 13.74
N ALA A 108 -0.30 -27.22 13.89
CA ALA A 108 -1.12 -26.74 15.01
C ALA A 108 -2.58 -27.19 14.84
N ASP A 109 -3.10 -27.16 13.62
CA ASP A 109 -4.46 -27.65 13.32
C ASP A 109 -4.61 -29.14 13.61
N ALA A 110 -3.56 -29.93 13.36
CA ALA A 110 -3.52 -31.38 13.58
C ALA A 110 -3.37 -31.81 15.06
N GLU A 111 -3.18 -30.87 16.01
CA GLU A 111 -3.10 -31.22 17.42
C GLU A 111 -4.47 -31.71 17.94
N VAL A 112 -4.57 -32.99 18.32
CA VAL A 112 -5.79 -33.59 18.89
C VAL A 112 -5.45 -34.37 20.17
N PRO A 113 -5.85 -33.90 21.37
CA PRO A 113 -6.51 -32.61 21.63
C PRO A 113 -5.55 -31.42 21.42
N PRO A 114 -6.05 -30.20 21.15
CA PRO A 114 -5.19 -29.02 20.98
C PRO A 114 -4.46 -28.68 22.30
N ALA A 115 -3.14 -28.84 22.29
CA ALA A 115 -2.29 -28.74 23.48
C ALA A 115 -1.54 -27.41 23.57
N SER A 116 -1.16 -26.83 22.44
CA SER A 116 -0.55 -25.50 22.40
C SER A 116 -1.60 -24.38 22.56
N PRO A 117 -1.24 -23.22 23.13
CA PRO A 117 -2.16 -22.08 23.20
C PRO A 117 -2.65 -21.62 21.81
N TYR A 118 -1.78 -21.69 20.79
CA TYR A 118 -2.14 -21.35 19.43
C TYR A 118 -3.14 -22.35 18.82
N ALA A 119 -2.92 -23.66 18.96
CA ALA A 119 -3.86 -24.67 18.46
C ALA A 119 -5.24 -24.53 19.08
N ARG A 120 -5.32 -24.32 20.41
CA ARG A 120 -6.62 -24.05 21.08
C ARG A 120 -7.30 -22.81 20.53
N ASN A 121 -6.55 -21.72 20.33
CA ASN A 121 -7.10 -20.48 19.79
C ASN A 121 -7.55 -20.64 18.34
N LEU A 122 -6.81 -21.40 17.51
CA LEU A 122 -7.14 -21.69 16.12
C LEU A 122 -8.44 -22.50 16.01
N HIS A 123 -8.57 -23.57 16.81
CA HIS A 123 -9.76 -24.42 16.81
C HIS A 123 -11.00 -23.60 17.21
N LEU A 124 -10.90 -22.82 18.29
CA LEU A 124 -11.95 -21.88 18.71
C LEU A 124 -12.30 -20.86 17.61
N LEU A 125 -11.29 -20.26 16.98
CA LEU A 125 -11.48 -19.29 15.91
C LEU A 125 -12.22 -19.90 14.70
N ARG A 126 -11.93 -21.16 14.34
CA ARG A 126 -12.63 -21.85 13.24
C ARG A 126 -14.11 -22.03 13.57
N GLU A 127 -14.44 -22.41 14.79
CA GLU A 127 -15.82 -22.54 15.24
C GLU A 127 -16.55 -21.20 15.24
N GLU A 128 -15.91 -20.14 15.74
CA GLU A 128 -16.47 -18.78 15.76
C GLU A 128 -16.71 -18.23 14.35
N ILE A 129 -15.80 -18.50 13.41
CA ILE A 129 -16.00 -18.16 11.99
C ILE A 129 -17.18 -18.94 11.41
N ALA A 130 -17.27 -20.25 11.67
CA ALA A 130 -18.36 -21.09 11.16
C ALA A 130 -19.74 -20.66 11.68
N ARG A 131 -19.81 -20.18 12.93
CA ARG A 131 -21.03 -19.58 13.52
C ARG A 131 -21.29 -18.14 13.08
N GLY A 132 -20.32 -17.48 12.45
CA GLY A 132 -20.41 -16.07 12.08
C GLY A 132 -20.39 -15.12 13.27
N ASP A 133 -19.68 -15.49 14.34
CA ASP A 133 -19.66 -14.75 15.60
C ASP A 133 -19.06 -13.34 15.39
N ALA A 134 -19.70 -12.32 15.96
CA ALA A 134 -19.24 -10.94 15.88
C ALA A 134 -18.32 -10.54 17.06
N VAL A 135 -18.55 -11.16 18.22
CA VAL A 135 -17.76 -10.99 19.43
C VAL A 135 -16.99 -12.29 19.65
N LEU A 136 -15.67 -12.20 19.75
CA LEU A 136 -14.80 -13.35 19.76
C LEU A 136 -14.18 -13.57 21.15
N GLN A 137 -14.18 -14.81 21.59
CA GLN A 137 -13.30 -15.27 22.65
C GLN A 137 -11.90 -15.51 22.10
N ALA A 138 -11.81 -16.00 20.85
CA ALA A 138 -10.54 -16.17 20.15
C ALA A 138 -9.78 -14.84 20.04
N LYS A 139 -8.47 -14.94 20.21
CA LYS A 139 -7.53 -13.84 20.02
C LYS A 139 -7.16 -13.71 18.54
N PRO A 140 -6.75 -12.52 18.08
CA PRO A 140 -6.17 -12.37 16.74
C PRO A 140 -5.06 -13.40 16.52
N THR A 141 -4.98 -13.96 15.33
CA THR A 141 -3.91 -14.89 14.94
C THR A 141 -2.89 -14.23 14.00
N VAL A 142 -3.20 -13.06 13.43
CA VAL A 142 -2.25 -12.28 12.61
C VAL A 142 -2.21 -10.85 13.10
N VAL A 143 -1.01 -10.36 13.45
CA VAL A 143 -0.84 -8.96 13.85
C VAL A 143 0.28 -8.31 13.06
N SER A 144 -0.04 -7.21 12.38
CA SER A 144 0.95 -6.30 11.81
C SER A 144 1.11 -5.10 12.72
N LEU A 145 2.32 -4.86 13.19
CA LEU A 145 2.64 -3.72 14.05
C LEU A 145 3.72 -2.85 13.39
N THR A 146 3.35 -1.61 13.12
CA THR A 146 4.26 -0.54 12.72
C THR A 146 4.46 0.37 13.92
N ALA A 147 5.52 0.13 14.70
CA ALA A 147 5.78 0.92 15.90
C ALA A 147 6.31 2.33 15.59
N SER A 148 6.96 2.51 14.43
CA SER A 148 7.49 3.79 13.96
C SER A 148 7.68 3.79 12.44
N TYR A 149 7.63 4.99 11.85
CA TYR A 149 8.01 5.22 10.45
C TYR A 149 9.48 5.65 10.26
N ALA A 150 10.31 5.57 11.32
CA ALA A 150 11.74 5.84 11.21
C ALA A 150 12.41 4.86 10.23
N CYS A 151 13.25 5.38 9.34
CA CYS A 151 13.98 4.60 8.35
C CYS A 151 15.28 5.31 7.95
N ASN A 152 16.31 4.50 7.69
CA ASN A 152 17.66 4.93 7.31
C ASN A 152 17.79 5.29 5.83
N PHE A 153 16.84 4.89 4.98
CA PHE A 153 16.77 5.31 3.58
C PHE A 153 15.88 6.55 3.39
N ARG A 154 16.04 7.22 2.24
CA ARG A 154 15.25 8.38 1.80
C ARG A 154 14.69 8.17 0.39
N CYS A 155 14.01 7.03 0.18
CA CYS A 155 13.51 6.63 -1.13
C CYS A 155 12.63 7.71 -1.76
N ILE A 156 12.83 7.97 -3.06
CA ILE A 156 12.17 9.09 -3.76
C ILE A 156 10.64 8.96 -3.82
N HIS A 157 10.08 7.76 -3.68
CA HIS A 157 8.65 7.48 -3.75
C HIS A 157 8.01 7.19 -2.37
N CYS A 158 8.74 7.36 -1.27
CA CYS A 158 8.27 6.90 0.03
C CYS A 158 7.05 7.69 0.51
N TYR A 159 5.88 7.04 0.55
CA TYR A 159 4.64 7.66 1.06
C TYR A 159 4.69 7.96 2.57
N GLN A 160 5.58 7.30 3.31
CA GLN A 160 5.75 7.50 4.76
C GLN A 160 6.67 8.68 5.11
N ASP A 161 7.26 9.34 4.11
CA ASP A 161 8.31 10.35 4.32
C ASP A 161 7.86 11.51 5.22
N ALA A 162 6.67 12.05 4.94
CA ALA A 162 6.05 13.10 5.75
C ALA A 162 5.67 12.66 7.18
N ALA A 163 5.61 11.35 7.43
CA ALA A 163 5.18 10.76 8.68
C ALA A 163 6.32 10.10 9.48
N ARG A 164 7.59 10.21 9.04
CA ARG A 164 8.74 9.52 9.67
C ARG A 164 8.90 9.78 11.18
N GLY A 165 8.46 10.94 11.65
CA GLY A 165 8.50 11.28 13.08
C GLY A 165 7.41 10.62 13.93
N LEU A 166 6.42 9.95 13.30
CA LEU A 166 5.38 9.25 14.04
C LEU A 166 5.90 7.94 14.63
N ARG A 167 5.44 7.69 15.85
CA ARG A 167 5.69 6.47 16.62
C ARG A 167 4.52 6.22 17.55
N LEU A 168 4.33 4.94 17.89
CA LEU A 168 3.39 4.53 18.93
C LEU A 168 3.78 5.21 20.24
N ARG A 169 2.80 5.78 20.94
CA ARG A 169 3.00 6.68 22.09
C ARG A 169 2.69 6.01 23.43
N ARG A 170 1.67 5.15 23.47
CA ARG A 170 1.37 4.39 24.69
C ARG A 170 2.42 3.32 24.88
N GLU A 171 3.10 3.33 26.02
CA GLU A 171 4.15 2.35 26.32
C GLU A 171 3.57 0.94 26.29
N SER A 172 2.54 0.67 27.10
CA SER A 172 1.90 -0.66 27.25
C SER A 172 1.36 -1.28 25.96
N ALA A 173 1.14 -0.47 24.91
CA ALA A 173 0.56 -0.93 23.67
C ALA A 173 1.41 -2.01 22.98
N VAL A 174 2.73 -1.90 23.11
CA VAL A 174 3.67 -2.88 22.56
C VAL A 174 3.56 -4.19 23.33
N GLU A 175 3.56 -4.12 24.66
CA GLU A 175 3.46 -5.27 25.54
C GLU A 175 2.14 -6.01 25.33
N GLU A 176 1.03 -5.29 25.11
CA GLU A 176 -0.26 -5.90 24.77
C GLU A 176 -0.20 -6.70 23.46
N VAL A 177 0.51 -6.20 22.44
CA VAL A 177 0.72 -6.94 21.18
C VAL A 177 1.64 -8.13 21.39
N LEU A 178 2.74 -7.98 22.13
CA LEU A 178 3.65 -9.08 22.41
C LEU A 178 3.00 -10.15 23.31
N ALA A 179 2.07 -9.79 24.19
CA ALA A 179 1.29 -10.74 24.97
C ALA A 179 0.41 -11.66 24.11
N LEU A 180 0.15 -11.30 22.84
CA LEU A 180 -0.56 -12.18 21.91
C LEU A 180 0.30 -13.28 21.32
N ILE A 181 1.63 -13.23 21.43
CA ILE A 181 2.56 -14.21 20.82
C ILE A 181 2.11 -15.67 20.97
N PRO A 182 1.65 -16.15 22.15
CA PRO A 182 1.20 -17.53 22.32
C PRO A 182 0.03 -17.94 21.39
N PHE A 183 -0.72 -16.99 20.85
CA PHE A 183 -1.94 -17.20 20.06
C PHE A 183 -1.78 -16.85 18.58
N LEU A 184 -0.61 -16.34 18.15
CA LEU A 184 -0.40 -15.89 16.77
C LEU A 184 0.02 -17.03 15.83
N ASP A 185 -0.55 -17.05 14.63
CA ASP A 185 0.07 -17.68 13.47
C ASP A 185 1.24 -16.83 12.97
N GLN A 186 1.03 -15.51 12.91
CA GLN A 186 1.93 -14.59 12.25
C GLN A 186 2.08 -13.25 12.99
N ILE A 187 3.33 -12.81 13.14
CA ILE A 187 3.69 -11.45 13.54
C ILE A 187 4.35 -10.73 12.35
N ILE A 188 3.90 -9.51 12.07
CA ILE A 188 4.39 -8.70 10.95
C ILE A 188 5.00 -7.39 11.47
N PRO A 189 6.31 -7.35 11.74
CA PRO A 189 7.03 -6.09 11.93
C PRO A 189 6.93 -5.22 10.67
N GLY A 190 6.34 -4.04 10.80
CA GLY A 190 6.16 -3.08 9.71
C GLY A 190 6.73 -1.70 10.01
N GLY A 191 6.52 -0.78 9.07
CA GLY A 191 6.84 0.65 9.22
C GLY A 191 7.90 1.14 8.27
N GLY A 192 8.74 2.05 8.78
CA GLY A 192 9.85 2.61 8.03
C GLY A 192 10.88 1.52 7.70
N GLU A 193 11.84 1.29 8.59
CA GLU A 193 12.73 0.14 8.51
C GLU A 193 12.62 -0.68 9.80
N PRO A 194 11.95 -1.84 9.79
CA PRO A 194 11.74 -2.65 10.99
C PRO A 194 13.06 -3.03 11.68
N LEU A 195 14.12 -3.36 10.94
CA LEU A 195 15.42 -3.77 11.50
C LEU A 195 16.23 -2.61 12.10
N LEU A 196 15.84 -1.36 11.83
CA LEU A 196 16.37 -0.17 12.50
C LEU A 196 15.75 -0.01 13.90
N HIS A 197 14.54 -0.51 14.10
CA HIS A 197 13.75 -0.19 15.29
C HIS A 197 14.17 -1.03 16.51
N PRO A 198 14.47 -0.41 17.68
CA PRO A 198 14.93 -1.12 18.88
C PRO A 198 13.97 -2.22 19.36
N LEU A 199 12.65 -1.99 19.25
CA LEU A 199 11.64 -3.00 19.58
C LEU A 199 11.89 -4.32 18.85
N TRP A 200 12.02 -4.27 17.53
CA TRP A 200 12.12 -5.46 16.71
C TRP A 200 13.48 -6.13 16.84
N ARG A 201 14.56 -5.34 17.02
CA ARG A 201 15.87 -5.90 17.37
C ARG A 201 15.84 -6.65 18.70
N ARG A 202 15.19 -6.08 19.72
CA ARG A 202 15.00 -6.73 21.02
C ARG A 202 14.12 -7.96 20.90
N PHE A 203 13.06 -7.90 20.10
CA PHE A 203 12.18 -9.04 19.85
C PHE A 203 12.95 -10.21 19.21
N LEU A 204 13.68 -9.97 18.12
CA LEU A 204 14.49 -11.01 17.45
C LEU A 204 15.51 -11.67 18.38
N THR A 205 16.10 -10.90 19.28
CA THR A 205 17.19 -11.37 20.17
C THR A 205 16.69 -11.96 21.49
N ARG A 206 15.55 -11.50 22.03
CA ARG A 206 15.14 -11.82 23.42
C ARG A 206 13.75 -12.43 23.55
N ALA A 207 12.89 -12.38 22.53
CA ALA A 207 11.54 -12.92 22.66
C ALA A 207 11.59 -14.44 22.86
N GLU A 208 10.71 -14.97 23.70
CA GLU A 208 10.66 -16.39 24.04
C GLU A 208 9.82 -17.16 23.00
N ILE A 209 10.38 -17.37 21.81
CA ILE A 209 9.68 -18.00 20.67
C ILE A 209 9.21 -19.43 21.00
N SER A 210 9.81 -20.10 21.97
CA SER A 210 9.37 -21.41 22.46
C SER A 210 7.94 -21.41 23.03
N SER A 211 7.41 -20.25 23.46
CA SER A 211 6.01 -20.14 23.89
C SER A 211 5.02 -20.36 22.75
N ASN A 212 5.48 -20.29 21.49
CA ASN A 212 4.71 -20.58 20.30
C ASN A 212 5.61 -21.15 19.19
N PRO A 213 5.75 -22.49 19.10
CA PRO A 213 6.59 -23.13 18.10
C PRO A 213 6.05 -23.01 16.67
N TYR A 214 4.84 -22.48 16.46
CA TYR A 214 4.20 -22.32 15.15
C TYR A 214 4.38 -20.92 14.56
N LEU A 215 4.91 -19.97 15.34
CA LEU A 215 4.97 -18.57 14.97
C LEU A 215 5.78 -18.34 13.68
N GLN A 216 5.13 -17.69 12.73
CA GLN A 216 5.74 -17.14 11.54
C GLN A 216 6.12 -15.68 11.75
N LEU A 217 7.34 -15.31 11.35
CA LEU A 217 7.71 -13.91 11.17
C LEU A 217 7.61 -13.55 9.69
N SER A 218 6.85 -12.49 9.41
CA SER A 218 6.77 -11.87 8.09
C SER A 218 7.21 -10.43 8.18
N THR A 219 8.00 -9.92 7.25
CA THR A 219 8.37 -8.49 7.29
C THR A 219 8.77 -7.98 5.92
N THR A 220 8.61 -6.67 5.72
CA THR A 220 9.20 -5.96 4.60
C THR A 220 10.34 -5.10 5.10
N THR A 221 11.52 -5.26 4.51
CA THR A 221 12.76 -4.56 4.90
C THR A 221 13.50 -4.04 3.67
N ASN A 222 14.30 -2.99 3.84
CA ASN A 222 15.30 -2.56 2.87
C ASN A 222 16.58 -3.41 2.87
N ALA A 223 16.66 -4.41 3.75
CA ALA A 223 17.76 -5.36 3.91
C ALA A 223 19.14 -4.76 4.19
N SER A 224 19.24 -3.47 4.55
CA SER A 224 20.54 -2.83 4.83
C SER A 224 21.13 -3.16 6.21
N LEU A 225 20.31 -3.69 7.13
CA LEU A 225 20.66 -3.92 8.54
C LEU A 225 20.61 -5.41 8.95
N VAL A 226 20.82 -6.33 8.00
CA VAL A 226 20.80 -7.77 8.24
C VAL A 226 22.16 -8.23 8.77
N ALA A 227 22.46 -7.94 10.03
CA ALA A 227 23.67 -8.42 10.70
C ALA A 227 23.50 -9.87 11.22
N ASP A 228 24.56 -10.48 11.76
CA ASP A 228 24.52 -11.88 12.23
C ASP A 228 23.53 -12.10 13.37
N ASP A 229 23.38 -11.13 14.27
CA ASP A 229 22.37 -11.15 15.35
C ASP A 229 20.94 -11.19 14.79
N VAL A 230 20.68 -10.45 13.71
CA VAL A 230 19.40 -10.47 13.00
C VAL A 230 19.15 -11.84 12.37
N LEU A 231 20.12 -12.40 11.66
CA LEU A 231 19.98 -13.73 11.05
C LEU A 231 19.78 -14.84 12.10
N ALA A 232 20.52 -14.78 13.20
CA ALA A 232 20.36 -15.70 14.32
C ALA A 232 18.97 -15.58 14.94
N GLY A 233 18.46 -14.36 15.12
CA GLY A 233 17.10 -14.11 15.59
C GLY A 233 16.03 -14.66 14.64
N LEU A 234 16.14 -14.38 13.33
CA LEU A 234 15.23 -14.90 12.31
C LEU A 234 15.25 -16.44 12.24
N ALA A 235 16.41 -17.07 12.46
CA ALA A 235 16.54 -18.52 12.43
C ALA A 235 15.70 -19.25 13.49
N ARG A 236 15.25 -18.56 14.54
CA ARG A 236 14.46 -19.12 15.66
C ARG A 236 12.99 -19.36 15.31
N PHE A 237 12.46 -18.67 14.29
CA PHE A 237 11.06 -18.83 13.87
C PHE A 237 10.89 -20.09 13.03
N LYS A 238 9.72 -20.74 13.13
CA LYS A 238 9.40 -21.93 12.32
C LYS A 238 9.39 -21.58 10.84
N ARG A 239 8.74 -20.46 10.49
CA ARG A 239 8.54 -19.98 9.11
C ARG A 239 8.94 -18.53 8.97
N LEU A 240 9.47 -18.19 7.80
CA LEU A 240 9.87 -16.83 7.45
C LEU A 240 9.25 -16.41 6.12
N ALA A 241 8.60 -15.26 6.08
CA ALA A 241 8.17 -14.62 4.83
C ALA A 241 8.81 -13.24 4.74
N LEU A 242 9.93 -13.13 4.04
CA LEU A 242 10.74 -11.93 4.03
C LEU A 242 10.62 -11.24 2.67
N ASN A 243 10.06 -10.04 2.65
CA ASN A 243 9.98 -9.24 1.43
C ASN A 243 11.05 -8.15 1.46
N VAL A 244 11.88 -8.09 0.43
CA VAL A 244 12.92 -7.07 0.29
C VAL A 244 12.47 -6.02 -0.71
N SER A 245 12.47 -4.80 -0.23
CA SER A 245 12.02 -3.63 -0.93
C SER A 245 13.21 -3.13 -1.79
N LEU A 246 13.25 -3.51 -3.07
CA LEU A 246 14.43 -3.35 -3.95
C LEU A 246 14.31 -2.17 -4.91
N ASP A 247 13.23 -2.10 -5.69
CA ASP A 247 12.93 -1.04 -6.68
C ASP A 247 13.95 -0.76 -7.80
N GLY A 248 14.86 -1.69 -8.03
CA GLY A 248 15.76 -1.69 -9.18
C GLY A 248 16.60 -2.97 -9.19
N GLY A 249 16.68 -3.65 -10.32
CA GLY A 249 17.59 -4.78 -10.54
C GLY A 249 18.99 -4.36 -10.97
N ALA A 250 19.17 -3.10 -11.42
CA ALA A 250 20.47 -2.52 -11.68
C ALA A 250 20.93 -1.60 -10.53
N LYS A 251 22.23 -1.64 -10.20
CA LYS A 251 22.84 -0.80 -9.16
C LYS A 251 22.49 0.68 -9.30
N ALA A 252 22.69 1.23 -10.50
CA ALA A 252 22.48 2.66 -10.74
C ALA A 252 21.03 3.09 -10.49
N VAL A 253 20.06 2.24 -10.88
CA VAL A 253 18.63 2.50 -10.65
C VAL A 253 18.29 2.36 -9.18
N PHE A 254 18.75 1.27 -8.54
CA PHE A 254 18.56 1.05 -7.11
C PHE A 254 19.06 2.24 -6.28
N GLU A 255 20.29 2.69 -6.47
CA GLU A 255 20.89 3.75 -5.64
C GLU A 255 20.27 5.13 -5.91
N THR A 256 19.76 5.36 -7.13
CA THR A 256 18.97 6.56 -7.47
C THR A 256 17.62 6.56 -6.76
N VAL A 257 16.93 5.41 -6.74
CA VAL A 257 15.58 5.29 -6.17
C VAL A 257 15.61 5.19 -4.65
N ARG A 258 16.46 4.32 -4.12
CA ARG A 258 16.62 3.98 -2.71
C ARG A 258 17.77 4.79 -2.11
N VAL A 259 17.61 6.12 -2.07
CA VAL A 259 18.63 7.05 -1.55
C VAL A 259 19.16 6.60 -0.17
N ASN A 260 20.48 6.64 -0.01
CA ASN A 260 21.28 6.08 1.10
C ASN A 260 21.44 4.55 1.10
N GLY A 261 20.78 3.84 0.18
CA GLY A 261 21.02 2.42 -0.06
C GLY A 261 22.38 2.20 -0.72
N ARG A 262 23.02 1.09 -0.36
CA ARG A 262 24.27 0.63 -0.98
C ARG A 262 24.00 -0.72 -1.61
N TRP A 263 24.08 -0.79 -2.94
CA TRP A 263 23.69 -1.97 -3.71
C TRP A 263 24.39 -3.23 -3.22
N GLU A 264 25.72 -3.20 -3.12
CA GLU A 264 26.52 -4.38 -2.75
C GLU A 264 26.15 -4.92 -1.37
N GLN A 265 25.94 -4.02 -0.41
CA GLN A 265 25.55 -4.39 0.96
C GLN A 265 24.17 -5.06 0.98
N VAL A 266 23.21 -4.49 0.25
CA VAL A 266 21.82 -4.98 0.22
C VAL A 266 21.76 -6.33 -0.49
N VAL A 267 22.45 -6.49 -1.63
CA VAL A 267 22.51 -7.76 -2.36
C VAL A 267 23.18 -8.85 -1.53
N ALA A 268 24.31 -8.56 -0.87
CA ALA A 268 24.97 -9.53 0.01
C ALA A 268 24.05 -9.97 1.17
N ASN A 269 23.26 -9.04 1.72
CA ASN A 269 22.29 -9.36 2.77
C ASN A 269 21.10 -10.18 2.25
N ILE A 270 20.60 -9.88 1.05
CA ILE A 270 19.59 -10.70 0.37
C ILE A 270 20.09 -12.13 0.21
N ASP A 271 21.32 -12.32 -0.28
CA ASP A 271 21.90 -13.66 -0.49
C ASP A 271 22.03 -14.44 0.84
N ARG A 272 22.39 -13.76 1.93
CA ARG A 272 22.40 -14.36 3.29
C ARG A 272 21.00 -14.74 3.79
N MET A 273 19.99 -13.90 3.54
CA MET A 273 18.59 -14.21 3.85
C MET A 273 18.09 -15.41 3.04
N ILE A 274 18.43 -15.48 1.74
CA ILE A 274 18.10 -16.61 0.86
C ILE A 274 18.72 -17.90 1.40
N ALA A 275 20.00 -17.87 1.78
CA ALA A 275 20.66 -19.02 2.38
C ALA A 275 19.95 -19.50 3.66
N LEU A 276 19.48 -18.59 4.50
CA LEU A 276 18.71 -18.92 5.72
C LEU A 276 17.38 -19.60 5.38
N VAL A 277 16.56 -19.03 4.49
CA VAL A 277 15.24 -19.61 4.17
C VAL A 277 15.37 -20.95 3.43
N ARG A 278 16.40 -21.12 2.60
CA ARG A 278 16.67 -22.41 1.93
C ARG A 278 17.00 -23.52 2.93
N ARG A 279 17.77 -23.22 3.99
CA ARG A 279 18.03 -24.19 5.07
C ARG A 279 16.76 -24.56 5.84
N LYS A 280 15.80 -23.64 5.96
CA LYS A 280 14.51 -23.90 6.62
C LYS A 280 13.56 -24.71 5.74
N GLY A 281 13.66 -24.54 4.43
CA GLY A 281 12.73 -25.15 3.47
C GLY A 281 11.36 -24.44 3.42
N PRO A 282 10.48 -24.90 2.52
CA PRO A 282 9.15 -24.34 2.37
C PRO A 282 8.33 -24.51 3.67
N PRO A 283 7.40 -23.57 3.95
CA PRO A 283 7.00 -22.44 3.12
C PRO A 283 7.84 -21.17 3.37
N SER A 284 9.06 -21.27 3.90
CA SER A 284 9.90 -20.07 4.12
C SER A 284 10.45 -19.53 2.81
N PHE A 285 10.37 -18.21 2.60
CA PHE A 285 10.88 -17.57 1.38
C PHE A 285 11.41 -16.16 1.61
N VAL A 286 12.24 -15.73 0.67
CA VAL A 286 12.60 -14.33 0.45
C VAL A 286 12.01 -13.93 -0.90
N SER A 287 11.38 -12.78 -1.00
CA SER A 287 10.95 -12.16 -2.26
C SER A 287 11.55 -10.77 -2.39
N VAL A 288 11.57 -10.24 -3.62
CA VAL A 288 11.87 -8.82 -3.87
C VAL A 288 10.65 -8.10 -4.43
N THR A 289 10.38 -6.87 -4.01
CA THR A 289 9.31 -6.07 -4.58
C THR A 289 9.87 -4.79 -5.17
N MET A 290 9.32 -4.40 -6.31
CA MET A 290 9.50 -3.07 -6.90
C MET A 290 8.18 -2.29 -6.87
N SER A 291 8.23 -1.12 -6.23
CA SER A 291 7.28 -0.05 -6.47
C SER A 291 7.57 0.55 -7.85
N VAL A 292 6.81 0.09 -8.85
CA VAL A 292 6.97 0.49 -10.25
C VAL A 292 6.52 1.93 -10.42
N MET A 293 7.43 2.77 -10.90
CA MET A 293 7.26 4.21 -11.04
C MET A 293 8.09 4.73 -12.22
N LYS A 294 7.87 5.99 -12.60
CA LYS A 294 8.56 6.58 -13.76
C LYS A 294 10.08 6.39 -13.75
N ALA A 295 10.71 6.55 -12.59
CA ALA A 295 12.16 6.45 -12.45
C ALA A 295 12.72 5.03 -12.65
N ASN A 296 11.91 3.96 -12.57
CA ASN A 296 12.41 2.58 -12.60
C ASN A 296 11.64 1.61 -13.52
N VAL A 297 10.59 2.04 -14.23
CA VAL A 297 9.84 1.15 -15.16
C VAL A 297 10.79 0.49 -16.18
N ARG A 298 11.77 1.23 -16.68
CA ARG A 298 12.75 0.71 -17.65
C ARG A 298 13.68 -0.38 -17.07
N ASP A 299 13.73 -0.52 -15.75
CA ASP A 299 14.58 -1.49 -15.05
C ASP A 299 13.86 -2.79 -14.68
N ILE A 300 12.58 -2.94 -15.07
CA ILE A 300 11.81 -4.18 -14.89
C ILE A 300 12.58 -5.41 -15.39
N PRO A 301 13.19 -5.44 -16.60
CA PRO A 301 13.93 -6.62 -17.06
C PRO A 301 15.06 -7.03 -16.12
N ASN A 302 15.79 -6.05 -15.56
CA ASN A 302 16.90 -6.33 -14.64
C ASN A 302 16.40 -6.85 -13.29
N LEU A 303 15.26 -6.36 -12.78
CA LEU A 303 14.66 -6.91 -11.56
C LEU A 303 14.24 -8.37 -11.76
N VAL A 304 13.60 -8.66 -12.89
CA VAL A 304 13.19 -10.03 -13.25
C VAL A 304 14.41 -10.93 -13.29
N GLU A 305 15.46 -10.53 -13.98
CA GLU A 305 16.71 -11.30 -14.04
C GLU A 305 17.32 -11.52 -12.66
N PHE A 306 17.39 -10.46 -11.84
CA PHE A 306 17.92 -10.51 -10.48
C PHE A 306 17.22 -11.58 -9.64
N ALA A 307 15.89 -11.59 -9.67
CA ALA A 307 15.05 -12.50 -8.88
C ALA A 307 15.11 -13.94 -9.41
N MET A 308 14.96 -14.11 -10.72
CA MET A 308 14.92 -15.42 -11.37
C MET A 308 16.25 -16.16 -11.24
N ARG A 309 17.40 -15.48 -11.43
CA ARG A 309 18.72 -16.08 -11.22
C ARG A 309 18.97 -16.53 -9.78
N ARG A 310 18.29 -15.91 -8.82
CA ARG A 310 18.33 -16.28 -7.40
C ARG A 310 17.26 -17.30 -7.00
N GLY A 311 16.36 -17.67 -7.92
CA GLY A 311 15.25 -18.57 -7.63
C GLY A 311 14.32 -18.03 -6.54
N ILE A 312 14.08 -16.72 -6.53
CA ILE A 312 13.18 -16.05 -5.57
C ILE A 312 12.00 -15.39 -6.29
N PRO A 313 10.82 -15.28 -5.65
CA PRO A 313 9.71 -14.51 -6.19
C PRO A 313 10.02 -13.01 -6.30
N PHE A 314 9.36 -12.34 -7.24
CA PHE A 314 9.33 -10.88 -7.29
C PHE A 314 7.91 -10.35 -7.38
N GLY A 315 7.72 -9.10 -6.95
CA GLY A 315 6.46 -8.35 -7.04
C GLY A 315 6.64 -7.04 -7.79
N LEU A 316 5.65 -6.69 -8.61
CA LEU A 316 5.52 -5.39 -9.29
C LEU A 316 4.29 -4.68 -8.72
N SER A 317 4.51 -3.55 -8.03
CA SER A 317 3.44 -2.78 -7.40
C SER A 317 3.42 -1.36 -7.99
N PRO A 318 2.42 -0.97 -8.78
CA PRO A 318 2.42 0.33 -9.42
C PRO A 318 2.23 1.46 -8.40
N VAL A 319 3.02 2.53 -8.53
CA VAL A 319 2.78 3.80 -7.86
C VAL A 319 1.71 4.55 -8.64
N ILE A 320 0.52 4.71 -8.06
CA ILE A 320 -0.66 5.26 -8.77
C ILE A 320 -1.15 6.62 -8.28
N SER A 321 -0.64 7.09 -7.14
CA SER A 321 -1.16 8.28 -6.48
C SER A 321 -0.05 9.19 -6.01
N MET A 322 0.77 8.72 -5.07
CA MET A 322 1.81 9.52 -4.43
C MET A 322 3.16 8.79 -4.41
N PRO A 323 4.27 9.52 -4.64
CA PRO A 323 4.28 10.93 -5.01
C PRO A 323 3.89 11.12 -6.48
N VAL A 324 3.26 12.26 -6.78
CA VAL A 324 2.61 12.48 -8.08
C VAL A 324 3.60 12.47 -9.24
N ASP A 325 4.81 12.96 -9.01
CA ASP A 325 5.89 12.97 -10.00
C ASP A 325 6.42 11.58 -10.35
N GLN A 326 6.21 10.59 -9.48
CA GLN A 326 6.58 9.19 -9.74
C GLN A 326 5.38 8.32 -10.15
N SER A 327 4.17 8.86 -10.07
CA SER A 327 2.94 8.12 -10.39
C SER A 327 2.89 7.69 -11.86
N LEU A 328 2.49 6.45 -12.10
CA LEU A 328 2.25 5.90 -13.44
C LEU A 328 0.94 6.39 -14.07
N THR A 329 0.17 7.23 -13.37
CA THR A 329 -1.16 7.68 -13.80
C THR A 329 -1.27 9.20 -14.01
N CYS A 330 -0.18 9.94 -13.74
CA CYS A 330 -0.16 11.40 -13.77
C CYS A 330 1.16 11.94 -14.36
N PHE A 331 1.07 12.82 -15.37
CA PHE A 331 2.20 13.15 -16.25
C PHE A 331 2.46 14.66 -16.37
N ASN A 332 3.72 15.05 -16.47
CA ASN A 332 4.10 16.38 -16.94
C ASN A 332 4.30 16.41 -18.45
N ASP A 333 4.90 15.34 -18.98
CA ASP A 333 5.13 15.14 -20.40
C ASP A 333 4.92 13.66 -20.72
N PRO A 334 3.70 13.25 -21.10
CA PRO A 334 3.39 11.84 -21.28
C PRO A 334 4.34 11.14 -22.26
N ALA A 335 4.65 11.75 -23.40
CA ALA A 335 5.49 11.13 -24.42
C ALA A 335 6.93 10.93 -23.91
N ALA A 336 7.53 11.96 -23.30
CA ALA A 336 8.90 11.85 -22.80
C ALA A 336 9.00 10.93 -21.58
N GLU A 337 8.03 11.02 -20.66
CA GLU A 337 8.04 10.25 -19.41
C GLU A 337 7.77 8.77 -19.62
N THR A 338 6.95 8.40 -20.62
CA THR A 338 6.59 7.00 -20.92
C THR A 338 7.47 6.34 -21.98
N ALA A 339 8.41 7.08 -22.60
CA ALA A 339 9.30 6.52 -23.62
C ALA A 339 10.00 5.25 -23.12
N GLY A 340 10.03 4.18 -23.91
CA GLY A 340 10.68 2.93 -23.53
C GLY A 340 9.92 2.08 -22.48
N TRP A 341 8.76 2.51 -21.98
CA TRP A 341 8.01 1.73 -21.00
C TRP A 341 7.37 0.47 -21.61
N PRO A 342 6.68 0.53 -22.77
CA PRO A 342 6.13 -0.68 -23.39
C PRO A 342 7.20 -1.74 -23.66
N GLU A 343 8.35 -1.32 -24.18
CA GLU A 343 9.48 -2.17 -24.51
C GLU A 343 10.05 -2.85 -23.26
N ALA A 344 10.27 -2.09 -22.18
CA ALA A 344 10.79 -2.65 -20.93
C ALA A 344 9.81 -3.60 -20.24
N ILE A 345 8.50 -3.33 -20.31
CA ILE A 345 7.46 -4.23 -19.77
C ILE A 345 7.42 -5.52 -20.58
N ALA A 346 7.46 -5.43 -21.91
CA ALA A 346 7.47 -6.59 -22.80
C ALA A 346 8.73 -7.44 -22.62
N GLU A 347 9.91 -6.80 -22.59
CA GLU A 347 11.19 -7.47 -22.35
C GLU A 347 11.22 -8.15 -20.98
N GLY A 348 10.68 -7.50 -19.94
CA GLY A 348 10.58 -8.09 -18.61
C GLY A 348 9.72 -9.37 -18.61
N ARG A 349 8.61 -9.38 -19.36
CA ARG A 349 7.76 -10.55 -19.52
C ARG A 349 8.48 -11.67 -20.28
N GLU A 350 9.09 -11.36 -21.41
CA GLU A 350 9.84 -12.33 -22.21
C GLU A 350 10.99 -12.95 -21.41
N ARG A 351 11.73 -12.12 -20.66
CA ARG A 351 12.82 -12.58 -19.80
C ARG A 351 12.31 -13.49 -18.69
N TYR A 352 11.16 -13.18 -18.11
CA TYR A 352 10.52 -14.05 -17.13
C TYR A 352 10.15 -15.40 -17.74
N GLU A 353 9.49 -15.41 -18.90
CA GLU A 353 9.04 -16.64 -19.58
C GLU A 353 10.21 -17.53 -19.95
N ARG A 354 11.27 -16.95 -20.52
CA ARG A 354 12.51 -17.66 -20.87
C ARG A 354 13.17 -18.28 -19.64
N LEU A 355 13.45 -17.48 -18.60
CA LEU A 355 14.13 -17.96 -17.39
C LEU A 355 13.28 -18.96 -16.60
N SER A 356 11.96 -18.82 -16.62
CA SER A 356 11.06 -19.78 -15.97
C SER A 356 11.05 -21.12 -16.70
N GLY A 357 11.12 -21.11 -18.03
CA GLY A 357 11.25 -22.31 -18.86
C GLY A 357 12.58 -23.04 -18.63
N GLU A 358 13.68 -22.30 -18.52
CA GLU A 358 15.01 -22.83 -18.22
C GLU A 358 15.09 -23.49 -16.82
N LEU A 359 14.30 -23.03 -15.86
CA LEU A 359 14.39 -23.44 -14.45
C LEU A 359 13.50 -24.64 -14.04
N LEU A 360 12.81 -25.31 -14.98
CA LEU A 360 11.95 -26.50 -14.75
C LEU A 360 11.23 -26.55 -13.38
N GLY A 361 10.06 -25.91 -13.30
CA GLY A 361 8.91 -26.44 -12.55
C GLY A 361 8.85 -26.30 -11.02
N VAL A 362 9.16 -25.14 -10.42
CA VAL A 362 8.79 -24.87 -9.00
C VAL A 362 8.43 -23.41 -8.71
N LEU A 363 8.17 -22.58 -9.71
CA LEU A 363 7.77 -21.18 -9.46
C LEU A 363 6.26 -21.02 -9.72
N PRO A 364 5.52 -20.39 -8.77
CA PRO A 364 4.10 -20.18 -8.96
C PRO A 364 3.86 -19.32 -10.20
N PRO A 365 2.71 -19.52 -10.89
CA PRO A 365 2.41 -18.77 -12.09
C PRO A 365 2.44 -17.24 -11.85
N PRO A 366 3.10 -16.46 -12.72
CA PRO A 366 3.37 -15.03 -12.52
C PRO A 366 2.21 -14.12 -12.91
N HIS A 367 1.09 -14.68 -13.38
CA HIS A 367 0.24 -14.09 -14.42
C HIS A 367 -0.23 -12.65 -14.13
N THR A 368 -0.19 -12.22 -12.87
CA THR A 368 -0.78 -10.97 -12.42
C THR A 368 0.18 -9.78 -12.33
N HIS A 369 1.51 -9.95 -12.48
CA HIS A 369 2.47 -8.84 -12.23
C HIS A 369 2.61 -7.84 -13.38
N PHE A 370 2.59 -8.30 -14.62
CA PHE A 370 2.73 -7.41 -15.78
C PHE A 370 1.38 -6.85 -16.21
N ASP A 371 0.31 -7.65 -16.09
CA ASP A 371 -1.05 -7.26 -16.46
C ASP A 371 -1.56 -6.12 -15.57
N VAL A 372 -1.20 -6.08 -14.29
CA VAL A 372 -1.55 -4.95 -13.41
C VAL A 372 -0.94 -3.65 -13.91
N LEU A 373 0.28 -3.66 -14.48
CA LEU A 373 0.88 -2.46 -15.06
C LEU A 373 0.11 -2.03 -16.32
N GLN A 374 -0.21 -2.99 -17.19
CA GLN A 374 -0.96 -2.74 -18.42
C GLN A 374 -2.34 -2.13 -18.14
N GLN A 375 -3.01 -2.59 -17.08
CA GLN A 375 -4.33 -2.11 -16.65
C GLN A 375 -4.27 -0.77 -15.89
N THR A 376 -3.13 -0.46 -15.27
CA THR A 376 -2.98 0.73 -14.41
C THR A 376 -2.52 1.95 -15.19
N ILE A 377 -1.62 1.77 -16.16
CA ILE A 377 -1.08 2.86 -16.97
C ILE A 377 -2.16 3.30 -17.98
N PRO A 378 -2.53 4.59 -18.03
CA PRO A 378 -3.55 5.09 -18.95
C PRO A 378 -2.96 5.31 -20.35
N TRP A 379 -2.67 4.23 -21.07
CA TRP A 379 -2.01 4.25 -22.40
C TRP A 379 -2.74 5.10 -23.44
N GLU A 380 -4.06 5.23 -23.32
CA GLU A 380 -4.90 6.07 -24.16
C GLU A 380 -4.47 7.55 -24.13
N ILE A 381 -3.76 7.98 -23.08
CA ILE A 381 -3.21 9.34 -23.01
C ILE A 381 -2.27 9.62 -24.17
N LEU A 382 -1.52 8.63 -24.66
CA LEU A 382 -0.55 8.82 -25.76
C LEU A 382 -1.21 8.91 -27.14
N GLN A 383 -2.50 8.61 -27.24
CA GLN A 383 -3.25 8.67 -28.50
C GLN A 383 -3.70 10.09 -28.86
N ARG A 384 -3.56 11.04 -27.92
CA ARG A 384 -3.95 12.43 -28.11
C ARG A 384 -2.70 13.28 -28.32
N PRO A 385 -2.74 14.32 -29.17
CA PRO A 385 -1.66 15.28 -29.26
C PRO A 385 -1.54 16.05 -27.94
N HIS A 386 -0.32 16.17 -27.42
CA HIS A 386 0.00 17.06 -26.29
C HIS A 386 0.77 18.26 -26.80
N PHE A 387 0.39 19.43 -26.30
CA PHE A 387 1.05 20.67 -26.62
C PHE A 387 1.77 21.18 -25.38
N ARG A 388 3.05 21.53 -25.54
CA ARG A 388 3.83 22.15 -24.46
C ARG A 388 3.29 23.56 -24.23
N VAL A 389 2.82 23.82 -23.02
CA VAL A 389 2.26 25.12 -22.63
C VAL A 389 2.93 25.64 -21.36
N GLU A 390 3.03 26.96 -21.27
CA GLU A 390 3.52 27.67 -20.09
C GLU A 390 2.43 28.56 -19.53
N GLY A 391 2.22 28.45 -18.23
CA GLY A 391 1.25 29.26 -17.51
C GLY A 391 1.86 29.94 -16.31
N ALA A 392 1.14 30.94 -15.81
CA ALA A 392 1.49 31.67 -14.61
C ALA A 392 0.35 31.59 -13.58
N VAL A 393 0.75 31.60 -12.33
CA VAL A 393 -0.12 31.54 -11.17
C VAL A 393 -0.05 32.88 -10.44
N PRO A 394 -1.19 33.50 -10.08
CA PRO A 394 -1.18 34.77 -9.37
C PRO A 394 -0.26 34.77 -8.14
N PRO A 395 0.63 35.78 -7.97
CA PRO A 395 1.61 35.85 -6.88
C PRO A 395 1.02 35.60 -5.49
N ARG A 396 -0.19 36.12 -5.25
CA ARG A 396 -0.90 35.96 -3.97
C ARG A 396 -1.20 34.50 -3.65
N MET A 397 -1.58 33.72 -4.66
CA MET A 397 -1.92 32.31 -4.48
C MET A 397 -0.66 31.47 -4.29
N VAL A 398 0.41 31.76 -5.04
CA VAL A 398 1.73 31.14 -4.83
C VAL A 398 2.20 31.34 -3.39
N ARG A 399 2.14 32.58 -2.88
CA ARG A 399 2.47 32.88 -1.48
C ARG A 399 1.60 32.10 -0.49
N ASN A 400 0.30 31.95 -0.75
CA ASN A 400 -0.58 31.16 0.10
C ASN A 400 -0.23 29.67 0.07
N CYS A 401 0.02 29.11 -1.11
CA CYS A 401 0.46 27.72 -1.27
C CYS A 401 1.80 27.49 -0.56
N TRP A 402 2.77 28.40 -0.68
CA TRP A 402 4.06 28.27 0.01
C TRP A 402 3.94 28.37 1.53
N LYS A 403 3.07 29.24 2.04
CA LYS A 403 2.75 29.29 3.47
C LYS A 403 2.12 27.98 3.95
N GLN A 404 1.29 27.34 3.14
CA GLN A 404 0.54 26.15 3.52
C GLN A 404 1.34 24.84 3.34
N PHE A 405 2.13 24.74 2.28
CA PHE A 405 2.73 23.49 1.80
C PHE A 405 4.26 23.52 1.74
N GLY A 406 4.90 24.67 1.99
CA GLY A 406 6.32 24.87 1.72
C GLY A 406 6.59 25.18 0.24
N ARG A 407 7.86 25.26 -0.15
CA ARG A 407 8.24 25.74 -1.50
C ARG A 407 8.01 24.72 -2.62
N GLU A 408 8.06 23.43 -2.32
CA GLU A 408 7.80 22.36 -3.30
C GLU A 408 6.30 22.17 -3.51
N VAL A 409 5.74 22.93 -4.46
CA VAL A 409 4.33 22.87 -4.83
C VAL A 409 4.19 22.32 -6.24
N LEU A 410 3.26 21.39 -6.42
CA LEU A 410 2.83 20.89 -7.72
C LEU A 410 1.49 21.53 -8.08
N VAL A 411 1.35 21.89 -9.36
CA VAL A 411 0.08 22.23 -10.00
C VAL A 411 -0.48 20.94 -10.61
N GLY A 412 -1.67 20.52 -10.19
CA GLY A 412 -2.38 19.41 -10.83
C GLY A 412 -3.44 19.92 -11.80
N PHE A 413 -3.63 19.18 -12.88
CA PHE A 413 -4.57 19.50 -13.94
C PHE A 413 -5.61 18.39 -14.04
N PHE A 414 -6.85 18.76 -13.80
CA PHE A 414 -8.00 17.89 -13.77
C PHE A 414 -8.84 18.16 -15.02
N PRO A 415 -8.90 17.23 -15.99
CA PRO A 415 -9.71 17.41 -17.18
C PRO A 415 -11.17 17.72 -16.83
N VAL A 416 -11.80 18.62 -17.58
CA VAL A 416 -13.23 18.92 -17.46
C VAL A 416 -13.93 18.34 -18.69
N VAL A 417 -14.77 17.33 -18.46
CA VAL A 417 -15.55 16.65 -19.50
C VAL A 417 -17.02 16.73 -19.08
N ASP A 418 -17.91 17.16 -19.98
CA ASP A 418 -19.34 17.33 -19.69
C ASP A 418 -19.64 18.11 -18.41
N ARG A 419 -18.86 19.19 -18.19
CA ARG A 419 -18.90 20.05 -17.00
C ARG A 419 -18.51 19.36 -15.68
N GLN A 420 -18.05 18.11 -15.72
CA GLN A 420 -17.55 17.38 -14.56
C GLN A 420 -16.03 17.33 -14.50
N VAL A 421 -15.49 17.55 -13.30
CA VAL A 421 -14.05 17.48 -13.02
C VAL A 421 -13.64 16.02 -12.87
N GLN A 422 -12.74 15.57 -13.73
CA GLN A 422 -12.19 14.22 -13.73
C GLN A 422 -11.00 14.09 -12.77
N GLN A 423 -10.46 12.89 -12.62
CA GLN A 423 -9.25 12.65 -11.83
C GLN A 423 -8.06 13.46 -12.39
N CYS A 424 -7.15 13.88 -11.51
CA CYS A 424 -5.89 14.50 -11.92
C CYS A 424 -5.08 13.54 -12.80
N ARG A 425 -4.78 13.94 -14.03
CA ARG A 425 -3.97 13.16 -15.00
C ARG A 425 -2.69 13.86 -15.42
N TYR A 426 -2.56 15.14 -15.11
CA TYR A 426 -1.35 15.90 -15.39
C TYR A 426 -0.91 16.72 -14.21
N TYR A 427 0.39 16.99 -14.13
CA TYR A 427 0.96 17.85 -13.12
C TYR A 427 2.12 18.68 -13.67
N ALA A 428 2.49 19.72 -12.94
CA ALA A 428 3.67 20.52 -13.19
C ALA A 428 4.29 20.99 -11.88
N PRO A 429 5.62 20.94 -11.72
CA PRO A 429 6.30 21.71 -10.68
C PRO A 429 6.00 23.20 -10.84
N LEU A 430 5.77 23.89 -9.73
CA LEU A 430 5.64 25.34 -9.70
C LEU A 430 7.01 25.95 -9.41
N ASP A 431 7.59 26.64 -10.40
CA ASP A 431 8.85 27.37 -10.28
C ASP A 431 8.58 28.88 -10.22
N GLY A 432 8.74 29.45 -9.03
CA GLY A 432 8.27 30.79 -8.72
C GLY A 432 6.75 30.90 -8.95
N GLU A 433 6.36 31.66 -9.98
CA GLU A 433 4.96 31.84 -10.38
C GLU A 433 4.60 31.04 -11.63
N ARG A 434 5.54 30.30 -12.22
CA ARG A 434 5.38 29.68 -13.53
C ARG A 434 5.34 28.16 -13.43
N TYR A 435 4.65 27.57 -14.38
CA TYR A 435 4.66 26.13 -14.59
C TYR A 435 4.76 25.84 -16.08
N ARG A 436 5.29 24.66 -16.39
CA ARG A 436 5.37 24.13 -17.75
C ARG A 436 4.85 22.70 -17.77
N VAL A 437 3.96 22.39 -18.72
CA VAL A 437 3.30 21.08 -18.84
C VAL A 437 2.92 20.79 -20.29
N SER A 438 2.87 19.53 -20.66
CA SER A 438 2.36 19.07 -21.95
C SER A 438 0.92 18.59 -21.76
N LEU A 439 -0.04 19.29 -22.34
CA LEU A 439 -1.49 19.03 -22.17
C LEU A 439 -2.17 18.81 -23.53
N PRO A 440 -3.20 17.96 -23.61
CA PRO A 440 -4.02 17.90 -24.81
C PRO A 440 -4.96 19.10 -24.86
N GLU A 441 -5.56 19.33 -26.04
CA GLU A 441 -6.62 20.32 -26.19
C GLU A 441 -7.80 20.01 -25.25
N GLY A 442 -8.36 21.05 -24.62
CA GLY A 442 -9.50 20.95 -23.72
C GLY A 442 -9.44 21.86 -22.50
N GLU A 443 -10.42 21.70 -21.62
CA GLU A 443 -10.52 22.44 -20.35
C GLU A 443 -9.95 21.66 -19.17
N PHE A 444 -9.29 22.38 -18.26
CA PHE A 444 -8.75 21.82 -17.03
C PHE A 444 -9.08 22.70 -15.83
N ALA A 445 -9.51 22.08 -14.74
CA ALA A 445 -9.50 22.69 -13.41
C ALA A 445 -8.12 22.49 -12.79
N LEU A 446 -7.58 23.51 -12.12
CA LEU A 446 -6.26 23.42 -11.49
C LEU A 446 -6.37 23.20 -9.98
N GLY A 447 -5.47 22.38 -9.43
CA GLY A 447 -5.29 22.19 -8.00
C GLY A 447 -3.83 22.37 -7.59
N PHE A 448 -3.58 22.61 -6.30
CA PHE A 448 -2.22 22.76 -5.77
C PHE A 448 -2.03 21.89 -4.55
N PHE A 449 -0.89 21.21 -4.48
CA PHE A 449 -0.57 20.28 -3.41
C PHE A 449 0.95 20.11 -3.30
N PRO A 450 1.47 19.73 -2.12
CA PRO A 450 2.84 19.30 -1.99
C PRO A 450 3.03 17.93 -2.65
N ARG A 451 4.27 17.62 -3.03
CA ARG A 451 4.65 16.39 -3.75
C ARG A 451 4.07 15.08 -3.20
N ASN A 452 4.03 14.95 -1.87
CA ASN A 452 3.61 13.73 -1.15
C ASN A 452 2.16 13.80 -0.63
N LEU A 453 1.29 14.61 -1.24
CA LEU A 453 -0.13 14.71 -0.89
C LEU A 453 -1.02 14.44 -2.10
N TYR A 454 -2.19 13.87 -1.85
CA TYR A 454 -3.16 13.57 -2.89
C TYR A 454 -3.61 14.87 -3.56
N ALA A 455 -3.64 14.85 -4.89
CA ALA A 455 -4.13 15.97 -5.68
C ALA A 455 -5.64 16.17 -5.43
N SER A 456 -6.01 17.27 -4.79
CA SER A 456 -7.40 17.69 -4.67
C SER A 456 -7.65 18.89 -5.59
N PRO A 457 -8.76 18.92 -6.34
CA PRO A 457 -9.12 20.10 -7.10
C PRO A 457 -9.47 21.20 -6.09
N LEU A 458 -8.55 22.14 -5.89
CA LEU A 458 -8.86 23.37 -5.17
C LEU A 458 -9.69 24.24 -6.13
N PRO A 459 -10.89 24.72 -5.74
CA PRO A 459 -11.71 25.51 -6.63
C PRO A 459 -11.08 26.89 -6.73
N SER A 460 -10.28 27.19 -7.76
CA SER A 460 -9.71 28.53 -7.87
C SER A 460 -9.55 29.09 -9.28
N TYR A 461 -9.44 28.28 -10.34
CA TYR A 461 -9.49 28.77 -11.74
C TYR A 461 -9.48 27.59 -12.73
N ARG A 462 -10.00 27.86 -13.94
CA ARG A 462 -9.95 26.95 -15.08
C ARG A 462 -9.04 27.51 -16.15
N ILE A 463 -8.44 26.62 -16.91
CA ILE A 463 -7.70 26.96 -18.12
C ILE A 463 -8.30 26.18 -19.28
N ARG A 464 -8.10 26.69 -20.49
CA ARG A 464 -8.35 25.98 -21.73
C ARG A 464 -7.07 25.97 -22.54
N VAL A 465 -6.70 24.80 -23.03
CA VAL A 465 -5.65 24.63 -24.03
C VAL A 465 -6.33 24.63 -25.38
N VAL A 466 -5.91 25.53 -26.27
CA VAL A 466 -6.38 25.62 -27.66
C VAL A 466 -5.21 25.42 -28.62
N GLN A 467 -5.46 24.77 -29.75
CA GLN A 467 -4.47 24.61 -30.80
C GLN A 467 -4.45 25.82 -31.73
N ALA A 468 -3.28 26.41 -31.97
CA ALA A 468 -3.09 27.46 -32.97
C ALA A 468 -1.78 27.23 -33.73
N GLY A 469 -1.87 26.93 -35.03
CA GLY A 469 -0.68 26.76 -35.90
C GLY A 469 0.26 25.62 -35.50
N GLY A 470 -0.25 24.55 -34.89
CA GLY A 470 0.56 23.42 -34.39
C GLY A 470 1.19 23.64 -33.01
N LEU A 471 1.03 24.84 -32.42
CA LEU A 471 1.43 25.16 -31.06
C LEU A 471 0.21 25.21 -30.13
N GLY A 472 0.40 24.85 -28.87
CA GLY A 472 -0.62 25.00 -27.84
C GLY A 472 -0.60 26.41 -27.26
N ARG A 473 -1.77 27.03 -27.12
CA ARG A 473 -1.95 28.28 -26.39
C ARG A 473 -2.82 28.06 -25.16
N LEU A 474 -2.41 28.65 -24.05
CA LEU A 474 -3.18 28.69 -22.81
C LEU A 474 -4.14 29.88 -22.82
N GLU A 475 -5.43 29.61 -22.68
CA GLU A 475 -6.47 30.59 -22.43
C GLU A 475 -6.95 30.45 -20.98
N THR A 476 -6.87 31.54 -20.20
CA THR A 476 -7.33 31.51 -18.81
C THR A 476 -8.82 31.77 -18.74
N ILE A 477 -9.59 30.79 -18.25
CA ILE A 477 -11.02 30.95 -17.96
C ILE A 477 -11.11 31.48 -16.51
N ARG A 478 -11.11 32.80 -16.35
CA ARG A 478 -11.26 33.44 -15.03
C ARG A 478 -12.65 33.13 -14.48
N LEU A 479 -12.71 32.29 -13.44
CA LEU A 479 -13.82 32.24 -12.50
C LEU A 479 -13.44 33.11 -11.29
N PRO A 480 -14.38 33.79 -10.62
CA PRO A 480 -14.06 34.63 -9.48
C PRO A 480 -13.38 33.78 -8.40
N LEU A 481 -12.26 34.29 -7.87
CA LEU A 481 -11.58 33.69 -6.72
C LEU A 481 -12.61 33.53 -5.61
N PRO A 482 -12.83 32.32 -5.06
CA PRO A 482 -13.83 32.20 -4.04
C PRO A 482 -13.35 32.90 -2.77
N GLY A 483 -14.24 33.71 -2.18
CA GLY A 483 -14.03 34.32 -0.87
C GLY A 483 -13.83 33.28 0.22
N ALA A 484 -13.56 33.75 1.44
CA ALA A 484 -13.19 32.96 2.62
C ALA A 484 -14.12 31.75 2.95
N SER A 485 -15.31 31.62 2.33
CA SER A 485 -16.18 30.46 2.46
C SER A 485 -15.67 29.20 1.75
N ALA A 486 -14.96 29.28 0.61
CA ALA A 486 -14.44 28.07 -0.05
C ALA A 486 -13.27 27.45 0.70
N VAL A 487 -12.47 28.25 1.42
CA VAL A 487 -11.42 27.73 2.33
C VAL A 487 -12.07 26.94 3.47
N LYS A 488 -13.21 27.40 4.02
CA LYS A 488 -14.00 26.63 5.00
C LYS A 488 -14.58 25.35 4.40
N SER A 489 -15.10 25.40 3.17
CA SER A 489 -15.65 24.23 2.47
C SER A 489 -14.59 23.20 2.10
N VAL A 490 -13.40 23.64 1.67
CA VAL A 490 -12.24 22.78 1.42
C VAL A 490 -11.70 22.19 2.73
N THR A 491 -11.63 22.97 3.80
CA THR A 491 -11.25 22.45 5.14
C THR A 491 -12.26 21.42 5.63
N ALA A 492 -13.56 21.63 5.36
CA ALA A 492 -14.62 20.67 5.68
C ALA A 492 -14.59 19.42 4.76
N ALA A 493 -14.24 19.55 3.49
CA ALA A 493 -14.15 18.44 2.53
C ALA A 493 -12.88 17.60 2.75
N ILE A 494 -11.72 18.25 2.91
CA ILE A 494 -10.45 17.62 3.31
C ILE A 494 -10.59 17.01 4.70
N GLY A 495 -11.29 17.68 5.61
CA GLY A 495 -11.64 17.14 6.93
C GLY A 495 -12.54 15.90 6.87
N ARG A 496 -13.32 15.66 5.81
CA ARG A 496 -14.15 14.45 5.66
C ARG A 496 -13.41 13.29 4.99
N LEU A 497 -12.40 13.59 4.16
CA LEU A 497 -11.66 12.60 3.35
C LEU A 497 -10.37 12.10 4.01
N LEU A 498 -9.87 12.79 5.04
CA LEU A 498 -8.62 12.44 5.71
C LEU A 498 -8.84 11.52 6.93
N PRO A 499 -7.98 10.51 7.15
CA PRO A 499 -7.92 9.77 8.41
C PRO A 499 -7.71 10.72 9.61
N ASP A 500 -8.16 10.34 10.80
CA ASP A 500 -8.08 11.20 12.01
C ASP A 500 -6.64 11.63 12.37
N ALA A 501 -5.65 10.82 12.00
CA ALA A 501 -4.23 11.18 12.12
C ALA A 501 -3.86 12.38 11.24
N SER A 502 -4.38 12.42 10.01
CA SER A 502 -4.18 13.51 9.05
C SER A 502 -5.03 14.74 9.40
N LYS A 503 -6.21 14.56 10.02
CA LYS A 503 -6.98 15.68 10.60
C LYS A 503 -6.23 16.39 11.73
N ARG A 504 -5.49 15.66 12.58
CA ARG A 504 -4.66 16.23 13.66
C ARG A 504 -3.45 17.01 13.11
N ALA A 505 -2.84 16.53 12.03
CA ALA A 505 -1.79 17.27 11.31
C ALA A 505 -2.36 18.54 10.65
N LEU A 506 -3.52 18.45 9.98
CA LEU A 506 -4.21 19.60 9.39
C LEU A 506 -4.61 20.64 10.44
N LYS A 507 -5.11 20.22 11.61
CA LYS A 507 -5.45 21.12 12.74
C LYS A 507 -4.22 21.85 13.29
N ARG A 508 -3.05 21.21 13.34
CA ARG A 508 -1.80 21.87 13.77
C ARG A 508 -1.27 22.86 12.73
N ILE A 509 -1.54 22.63 11.44
CA ILE A 509 -1.14 23.52 10.34
C ILE A 509 -2.11 24.71 10.19
N LEU A 510 -3.39 24.52 10.53
CA LEU A 510 -4.46 25.54 10.35
C LEU A 510 -4.74 26.40 11.60
N VAL A 511 -4.18 26.07 12.77
CA VAL A 511 -4.45 26.75 14.06
C VAL A 511 -3.19 27.36 14.69
N ARG A 512 -2.22 27.84 13.88
CA ARG A 512 -1.27 28.85 14.38
C ARG A 512 -1.57 30.17 13.68
N PRO A 513 -1.77 31.26 14.46
CA PRO A 513 -2.19 32.56 13.94
C PRO A 513 -1.18 33.17 12.97
#